data_AF-A0A2H9Q358-F1
#
_entry.id   AF-A0A2H9Q358-F1
#
_cell.length_a   1.000
_cell.length_b   1.000
_cell.length_c   1.000
_cell.angle_alpha   90.00
_cell.angle_beta   90.00
_cell.angle_gamma   90.00
#
_symmetry.space_group_name_H-M   'P 1'
#
loop_
_entity.id
_entity.type
_entity.pdbx_description
1 polymer ?
#
loop_
_entity_poly.entity_id
_entity_poly.type
_entity_poly.pdbx_seq_one_letter_code
_entity_poly.pdbx_strand_id
1 'polypeptide(L)'
;MENKKDFYSNLNHNRRKNVQEEGIFSNCIGTALYLVGEKEKDEYLWKERQKILRKLTPANSPELGYLVSWERKGKTFHLGVVVNKTPLKIAERDGCEGPFNPSKLSTEIDERYFLGEKGDEVKYYIPSKLQKILEKEGELK
;
A
#
# COMPACT_ATOMS: atom_id res chain seq x y z
N MET A 1 2.98 -9.28 -21.67
CA MET A 1 2.63 -7.84 -21.69
C MET A 1 1.65 -7.64 -20.56
N GLU A 2 2.05 -6.93 -19.50
CA GLU A 2 1.24 -6.84 -18.29
C GLU A 2 0.00 -5.97 -18.50
N ASN A 3 -1.12 -6.42 -17.95
CA ASN A 3 -2.43 -5.74 -17.93
C ASN A 3 -2.95 -5.68 -16.47
N LYS A 4 -4.12 -5.07 -16.25
CA LYS A 4 -4.71 -4.99 -14.90
C LYS A 4 -4.90 -6.35 -14.23
N LYS A 5 -5.34 -7.36 -14.99
CA LYS A 5 -5.55 -8.72 -14.47
C LYS A 5 -4.25 -9.32 -13.95
N ASP A 6 -3.15 -9.13 -14.66
CA ASP A 6 -1.82 -9.60 -14.24
C ASP A 6 -1.34 -8.86 -12.99
N PHE A 7 -1.54 -7.53 -12.93
CA PHE A 7 -1.23 -6.74 -11.75
C PHE A 7 -1.99 -7.23 -10.51
N TYR A 8 -3.31 -7.40 -10.61
CA TYR A 8 -4.13 -7.86 -9.48
C TYR A 8 -3.85 -9.33 -9.11
N SER A 9 -3.51 -10.17 -10.09
CA SER A 9 -3.07 -11.55 -9.83
C SER A 9 -1.78 -11.57 -9.02
N ASN A 10 -0.81 -10.73 -9.37
CA ASN A 10 0.45 -10.58 -8.63
C ASN A 10 0.24 -10.02 -7.23
N LEU A 11 -0.60 -8.98 -7.08
CA LEU A 11 -0.97 -8.44 -5.77
C LEU A 11 -1.54 -9.54 -4.86
N ASN A 12 -2.47 -10.34 -5.38
CA ASN A 12 -3.07 -11.45 -4.63
C ASN A 12 -2.07 -12.56 -4.31
N HIS A 13 -1.15 -12.87 -5.24
CA HIS A 13 -0.06 -13.81 -5.00
C HIS A 13 0.85 -13.35 -3.86
N ASN A 14 1.34 -12.11 -3.91
CA ASN A 14 2.21 -11.53 -2.88
C ASN A 14 1.53 -11.45 -1.51
N ARG A 15 0.22 -11.17 -1.47
CA ARG A 15 -0.58 -11.22 -0.23
C ARG A 15 -0.63 -12.63 0.36
N ARG A 16 -0.93 -13.65 -0.44
CA ARG A 16 -0.97 -15.05 0.04
C ARG A 16 0.38 -15.50 0.57
N LYS A 17 1.46 -15.12 -0.11
CA LYS A 17 2.83 -15.41 0.32
C LYS A 17 3.12 -14.80 1.70
N ASN A 18 2.78 -13.52 1.93
CA ASN A 18 2.97 -12.87 3.23
C ASN A 18 2.12 -13.48 4.37
N VAL A 19 0.99 -14.12 4.07
CA VAL A 19 0.20 -14.86 5.07
C VAL A 19 0.90 -16.16 5.49
N GLN A 20 1.68 -16.77 4.59
CA GLN A 20 2.34 -18.05 4.82
C GLN A 20 3.74 -17.92 5.44
N GLU A 21 4.42 -16.80 5.20
CA GLU A 21 5.77 -16.57 5.68
C GLU A 21 5.76 -15.96 7.10
N GLU A 22 5.87 -16.81 8.11
CA GLU A 22 6.16 -16.37 9.49
C GLU A 22 7.63 -15.91 9.61
N GLY A 23 7.89 -14.84 10.38
CA GLY A 23 9.25 -14.44 10.76
C GLY A 23 10.01 -13.55 9.76
N ILE A 24 9.36 -12.97 8.75
CA ILE A 24 10.01 -11.97 7.89
C ILE A 24 10.23 -10.66 8.66
N PHE A 25 11.48 -10.21 8.70
CA PHE A 25 11.87 -8.91 9.23
C PHE A 25 11.51 -7.81 8.22
N SER A 26 10.24 -7.39 8.23
CA SER A 26 9.72 -6.31 7.39
C SER A 26 8.82 -5.36 8.18
N ASN A 27 8.53 -4.20 7.59
CA ASN A 27 7.63 -3.21 8.12
C ASN A 27 6.49 -2.89 7.15
N CYS A 28 5.48 -2.14 7.60
CA CYS A 28 4.35 -1.73 6.78
C CYS A 28 4.73 -1.15 5.41
N ILE A 29 5.80 -0.35 5.35
CA ILE A 29 6.31 0.27 4.13
C ILE A 29 6.86 -0.78 3.17
N GLY A 30 7.77 -1.64 3.67
CA GLY A 30 8.35 -2.74 2.92
C GLY A 30 7.28 -3.62 2.30
N THR A 31 6.35 -4.07 3.13
CA THR A 31 5.27 -4.95 2.74
C THR A 31 4.38 -4.29 1.70
N ALA A 32 3.92 -3.05 1.93
CA ALA A 32 3.05 -2.38 0.97
C ALA A 32 3.72 -2.17 -0.39
N LEU A 33 4.99 -1.78 -0.43
CA LEU A 33 5.75 -1.62 -1.69
C LEU A 33 5.99 -2.95 -2.40
N TYR A 34 6.27 -4.02 -1.66
CA TYR A 34 6.40 -5.37 -2.21
C TYR A 34 5.09 -5.86 -2.83
N LEU A 35 3.96 -5.66 -2.12
CA LEU A 35 2.65 -6.10 -2.58
C LEU A 35 2.26 -5.54 -3.95
N VAL A 36 2.59 -4.27 -4.22
CA VAL A 36 2.29 -3.61 -5.50
C VAL A 36 3.44 -3.70 -6.52
N GLY A 37 4.55 -4.35 -6.17
CA GLY A 37 5.69 -4.56 -7.06
C GLY A 37 6.61 -3.35 -7.25
N GLU A 38 6.58 -2.36 -6.35
CA GLU A 38 7.59 -1.30 -6.29
C GLU A 38 8.92 -1.80 -5.69
N LYS A 39 8.87 -2.92 -4.96
CA LYS A 39 10.03 -3.64 -4.42
C LYS A 39 9.91 -5.13 -4.74
N GLU A 40 11.04 -5.77 -5.03
CA GLU A 40 11.09 -7.20 -5.39
C GLU A 40 10.92 -8.13 -4.20
N LYS A 41 11.21 -7.65 -2.99
CA LYS A 41 11.19 -8.41 -1.74
C LYS A 41 10.44 -7.63 -0.65
N ASP A 42 9.77 -8.38 0.23
CA ASP A 42 9.28 -7.83 1.49
C ASP A 42 10.47 -7.63 2.43
N GLU A 43 10.86 -6.38 2.68
CA GLU A 43 12.04 -6.03 3.46
C GLU A 43 11.81 -4.80 4.33
N TYR A 44 12.49 -4.70 5.47
CA TYR A 44 12.34 -3.54 6.35
C TYR A 44 12.88 -2.25 5.71
N LEU A 45 11.99 -1.27 5.47
CA LEU A 45 12.34 0.01 4.83
C LEU A 45 12.11 1.21 5.74
N TRP A 46 13.18 1.85 6.22
CA TRP A 46 13.07 3.09 6.99
C TRP A 46 13.45 4.34 6.19
N LYS A 47 14.68 4.39 5.65
CA LYS A 47 15.25 5.62 5.08
C LYS A 47 14.72 5.96 3.68
N GLU A 48 14.32 4.97 2.89
CA GLU A 48 14.00 5.16 1.46
C GLU A 48 12.54 5.56 1.19
N ARG A 49 11.64 5.36 2.16
CA ARG A 49 10.18 5.48 1.95
C ARG A 49 9.75 6.78 1.29
N GLN A 50 10.30 7.91 1.76
CA GLN A 50 9.97 9.23 1.25
C GLN A 50 10.48 9.44 -0.17
N LYS A 51 11.66 8.90 -0.49
CA LYS A 51 12.23 8.98 -1.83
C LYS A 51 11.40 8.16 -2.83
N ILE A 52 10.85 7.02 -2.38
CA ILE A 52 10.00 6.16 -3.22
C ILE A 52 8.65 6.84 -3.44
N LEU A 53 7.95 7.24 -2.38
CA LEU A 53 6.63 7.86 -2.48
C LEU A 53 6.62 9.14 -3.31
N ARG A 54 7.68 9.97 -3.24
CA ARG A 54 7.83 11.17 -4.08
C ARG A 54 7.93 10.90 -5.59
N LYS A 55 8.24 9.67 -5.99
CA LYS A 55 8.30 9.27 -7.41
C LYS A 55 6.98 8.69 -7.91
N LEU A 56 6.05 8.37 -7.01
CA LEU A 56 4.76 7.82 -7.36
C LEU A 56 3.77 8.94 -7.68
N THR A 57 2.81 8.62 -8.53
CA THR A 57 1.77 9.58 -8.91
C THR A 57 0.74 9.70 -7.78
N PRO A 58 0.51 10.91 -7.23
CA PRO A 58 -0.55 11.12 -6.24
C PRO A 58 -1.93 10.84 -6.83
N ALA A 59 -2.82 10.29 -6.00
CA ALA A 59 -4.22 10.05 -6.34
C ALA A 59 -5.15 10.73 -5.32
N ASN A 60 -6.28 11.23 -5.81
CA ASN A 60 -7.28 11.93 -4.98
C ASN A 60 -8.30 10.98 -4.33
N SER A 61 -8.30 9.70 -4.69
CA SER A 61 -9.28 8.73 -4.19
C SER A 61 -8.67 7.33 -4.09
N PRO A 62 -9.18 6.48 -3.18
CA PRO A 62 -8.73 5.11 -3.06
C PRO A 62 -9.24 4.25 -4.23
N GLU A 63 -8.32 3.61 -4.94
CA GLU A 63 -8.62 2.63 -5.99
C GLU A 63 -7.93 1.31 -5.69
N LEU A 64 -8.46 0.20 -6.23
CA LEU A 64 -7.89 -1.12 -6.02
C LEU A 64 -6.41 -1.15 -6.46
N GLY A 65 -5.54 -1.62 -5.59
CA GLY A 65 -4.11 -1.69 -5.83
C GLY A 65 -3.34 -0.40 -5.56
N TYR A 66 -4.00 0.69 -5.20
CA TYR A 66 -3.31 1.93 -4.83
C TYR A 66 -2.67 1.78 -3.45
N LEU A 67 -1.57 2.48 -3.25
CA LEU A 67 -0.96 2.65 -1.94
C LEU A 67 -1.76 3.67 -1.13
N VAL A 68 -1.92 3.41 0.16
CA VAL A 68 -2.44 4.37 1.15
C VAL A 68 -1.33 4.70 2.14
N SER A 69 -1.06 5.99 2.33
CA SER A 69 -0.01 6.55 3.19
C SER A 69 -0.67 7.33 4.31
N TRP A 70 -0.25 7.08 5.55
CA TRP A 70 -0.56 7.94 6.68
C TRP A 70 0.65 8.80 7.00
N GLU A 71 0.43 10.11 7.05
CA GLU A 71 1.48 11.11 7.16
C GLU A 71 1.29 12.00 8.37
N ARG A 72 2.39 12.27 9.07
CA ARG A 72 2.47 13.25 10.16
C ARG A 72 3.52 14.29 9.82
N LYS A 73 3.13 15.57 9.81
CA LYS A 73 4.03 16.70 9.48
C LYS A 73 4.79 16.47 8.15
N GLY A 74 4.07 15.96 7.14
CA GLY A 74 4.61 15.65 5.81
C GLY A 74 5.54 14.43 5.75
N LYS A 75 5.54 13.56 6.77
CA LYS A 75 6.30 12.30 6.79
C LYS A 75 5.36 11.12 6.97
N THR A 76 5.40 10.21 6.01
CA THR A 76 4.78 8.88 6.08
C THR A 76 5.33 8.11 7.27
N PHE A 77 4.44 7.65 8.13
CA PHE A 77 4.77 6.75 9.24
C PHE A 77 4.14 5.36 9.05
N HIS A 78 3.16 5.23 8.17
CA HIS A 78 2.51 3.96 7.87
C HIS A 78 2.09 3.87 6.40
N LEU A 79 2.11 2.67 5.84
CA LEU A 79 1.76 2.41 4.45
C LEU A 79 0.97 1.10 4.33
N GLY A 80 -0.02 1.09 3.44
CA GLY A 80 -0.84 -0.08 3.12
C GLY A 80 -1.25 -0.09 1.65
N VAL A 81 -2.00 -1.12 1.24
CA VAL A 81 -2.51 -1.28 -0.12
C VAL A 81 -4.02 -1.44 -0.11
N VAL A 82 -4.73 -0.68 -0.92
CA VAL A 82 -6.18 -0.85 -1.10
C VAL A 82 -6.46 -2.18 -1.81
N VAL A 83 -7.19 -3.08 -1.14
CA VAL A 83 -7.53 -4.42 -1.65
C VAL A 83 -9.03 -4.64 -1.85
N ASN A 84 -9.85 -3.69 -1.41
CA ASN A 84 -11.26 -3.58 -1.75
C ASN A 84 -11.69 -2.12 -1.62
N LYS A 85 -12.57 -1.61 -2.49
CA LYS A 85 -13.07 -0.22 -2.40
C LYS A 85 -14.34 -0.10 -1.55
N THR A 86 -15.20 -1.12 -1.59
CA THR A 86 -16.53 -1.07 -0.96
C THR A 86 -16.85 -2.42 -0.29
N PRO A 87 -16.78 -2.53 1.05
CA PRO A 87 -16.19 -1.55 1.97
C PRO A 87 -14.68 -1.39 1.71
N LEU A 88 -14.12 -0.22 2.02
CA LEU A 88 -12.70 0.02 1.81
C LEU A 88 -11.88 -0.90 2.74
N LYS A 89 -11.03 -1.74 2.15
CA LYS A 89 -10.15 -2.68 2.87
C LYS A 89 -8.71 -2.44 2.47
N ILE A 90 -7.82 -2.46 3.46
CA ILE A 90 -6.39 -2.26 3.29
C ILE A 90 -5.64 -3.55 3.67
N ALA A 91 -4.69 -3.96 2.84
CA ALA A 91 -3.67 -4.93 3.22
C ALA A 91 -2.46 -4.18 3.76
N GLU A 92 -2.01 -4.55 4.96
CA GLU A 92 -0.92 -3.88 5.65
C GLU A 92 -0.23 -4.82 6.63
N ARG A 93 0.96 -4.42 7.08
CA ARG A 93 1.59 -5.01 8.28
C ARG A 93 1.33 -4.06 9.44
N ASP A 94 0.84 -4.54 10.58
CA ASP A 94 0.55 -3.66 11.72
C ASP A 94 1.84 -3.04 12.28
N GLY A 95 2.05 -1.74 12.09
CA GLY A 95 3.22 -1.04 12.57
C GLY A 95 4.55 -1.47 11.92
N CYS A 96 5.66 -1.33 12.66
CA CYS A 96 7.00 -1.58 12.11
C CYS A 96 7.36 -3.07 12.03
N GLU A 97 6.72 -3.96 12.79
CA GLU A 97 7.08 -5.38 12.88
C GLU A 97 5.88 -6.30 13.21
N GLY A 98 4.65 -5.79 13.15
CA GLY A 98 3.47 -6.58 13.52
C GLY A 98 3.06 -7.61 12.47
N PRO A 99 1.95 -8.32 12.72
CA PRO A 99 1.42 -9.31 11.79
C PRO A 99 1.00 -8.67 10.46
N PHE A 100 1.07 -9.45 9.39
CA PHE A 100 0.48 -9.07 8.12
C PHE A 100 -1.03 -9.29 8.15
N ASN A 101 -1.78 -8.22 7.89
CA ASN A 101 -3.22 -8.23 7.72
C ASN A 101 -3.56 -8.20 6.23
N PRO A 102 -4.12 -9.29 5.66
CA PRO A 102 -4.38 -9.34 4.23
C PRO A 102 -5.59 -8.50 3.82
N SER A 103 -6.49 -8.11 4.72
CA SER A 103 -7.71 -7.37 4.38
C SER A 103 -8.38 -6.72 5.60
N LYS A 104 -7.70 -5.78 6.25
CA LYS A 104 -8.24 -5.02 7.39
C LYS A 104 -9.26 -4.00 6.90
N LEU A 105 -10.37 -3.83 7.63
CA LEU A 105 -11.36 -2.80 7.30
C LEU A 105 -10.75 -1.42 7.54
N SER A 106 -10.79 -0.55 6.54
CA SER A 106 -10.41 0.85 6.75
C SER A 106 -11.42 1.60 7.61
N THR A 107 -12.69 1.17 7.65
CA THR A 107 -13.70 1.75 8.54
C THR A 107 -13.40 1.47 10.02
N GLU A 108 -12.61 0.44 10.34
CA GLU A 108 -12.05 0.28 11.70
C GLU A 108 -10.93 1.29 11.97
N ILE A 109 -10.25 1.78 10.93
CA ILE A 109 -9.27 2.89 10.99
C ILE A 109 -9.96 4.25 11.16
N ASP A 110 -11.30 4.33 11.01
CA ASP A 110 -12.03 5.58 10.90
C ASP A 110 -12.69 6.10 12.20
N GLU A 111 -12.71 5.35 13.30
CA GLU A 111 -13.21 5.89 14.59
C GLU A 111 -12.45 5.44 15.84
N ARG A 112 -11.70 4.33 15.78
CA ARG A 112 -10.97 3.78 16.95
C ARG A 112 -9.51 3.46 16.68
N TYR A 113 -9.10 3.42 15.41
CA TYR A 113 -7.70 3.26 14.99
C TYR A 113 -7.17 4.53 14.31
N PHE A 114 -7.54 5.70 14.82
CA PHE A 114 -6.73 6.88 14.58
C PHE A 114 -5.44 6.73 15.42
N LEU A 115 -4.40 6.13 14.83
CA LEU A 115 -3.02 6.26 15.32
C LEU A 115 -2.52 7.72 15.21
N GLY A 116 -3.38 8.63 14.75
CA GLY A 116 -3.02 9.98 14.42
C GLY A 116 -3.16 10.96 15.56
N GLU A 117 -2.14 11.77 15.74
CA GLU A 117 -2.31 13.02 16.45
C GLU A 117 -3.16 13.95 15.56
N LYS A 118 -3.74 14.99 16.18
CA LYS A 118 -4.39 16.07 15.43
C LYS A 118 -3.42 16.59 14.37
N GLY A 119 -3.79 16.50 13.08
CA GLY A 119 -2.97 16.94 11.95
C GLY A 119 -2.32 15.82 11.13
N ASP A 120 -2.65 14.56 11.38
CA ASP A 120 -2.29 13.46 10.48
C ASP A 120 -3.16 13.45 9.22
N GLU A 121 -2.56 13.12 8.07
CA GLU A 121 -3.18 13.11 6.74
C GLU A 121 -3.15 11.71 6.14
N VAL A 122 -4.18 11.36 5.35
CA VAL A 122 -4.20 10.15 4.52
C VAL A 122 -4.03 10.55 3.06
N LYS A 123 -3.08 9.92 2.36
CA LYS A 123 -2.80 10.14 0.93
C LYS A 123 -2.82 8.84 0.17
N TYR A 124 -3.14 8.91 -1.12
CA TYR A 124 -3.13 7.78 -2.02
C TYR A 124 -2.10 7.97 -3.13
N TYR A 125 -1.50 6.86 -3.57
CA TYR A 125 -0.51 6.86 -4.64
C TYR A 125 -0.77 5.71 -5.61
N ILE A 126 -0.61 6.00 -6.90
CA ILE A 126 -0.66 5.01 -7.98
C ILE A 126 0.73 4.37 -8.09
N PRO A 127 0.87 3.04 -7.88
CA PRO A 127 2.13 2.34 -8.12
C PRO A 127 2.56 2.51 -9.58
N SER A 128 3.86 2.66 -9.82
CA SER A 128 4.49 2.85 -11.13
C SER A 128 4.03 1.80 -12.14
N LYS A 129 3.92 0.55 -11.69
CA LYS A 129 3.48 -0.58 -12.54
C LYS A 129 2.02 -0.43 -12.98
N LEU A 130 1.15 -0.07 -12.05
CA LEU A 130 -0.27 0.14 -12.32
C LEU A 130 -0.49 1.41 -13.15
N GLN A 131 0.24 2.49 -12.87
CA GLN A 131 0.20 3.72 -13.66
C GLN A 131 0.44 3.44 -15.14
N LYS A 132 1.53 2.74 -15.49
CA LYS A 132 1.85 2.40 -16.88
C LYS A 132 0.74 1.60 -17.57
N ILE A 133 0.08 0.70 -16.82
CA ILE A 133 -1.04 -0.09 -17.32
C ILE A 133 -2.23 0.84 -17.62
N LEU A 134 -2.59 1.71 -16.67
CA LEU A 134 -3.72 2.62 -16.80
C LEU A 134 -3.51 3.67 -17.90
N GLU A 135 -2.31 4.23 -18.04
CA GLU A 135 -1.95 5.14 -19.13
C GLU A 135 -2.12 4.47 -20.50
N LYS A 136 -1.66 3.23 -20.62
CA LYS A 136 -1.77 2.44 -21.85
C LYS A 136 -3.23 2.09 -22.19
N GLU A 137 -4.05 1.84 -21.17
CA GLU A 137 -5.48 1.56 -21.33
C GLU A 137 -6.31 2.84 -21.53
N GLY A 138 -5.70 4.03 -21.45
CA GLY A 138 -6.37 5.32 -21.62
C GLY A 138 -7.19 5.77 -20.39
N GLU A 139 -6.95 5.15 -19.23
CA GLU A 139 -7.62 5.44 -17.96
C GLU A 139 -6.90 6.53 -17.15
N LEU A 140 -5.64 6.80 -17.47
CA LEU A 140 -4.87 7.95 -16.99
C LEU A 140 -4.36 8.76 -18.18
N LYS A 141 -4.33 10.09 -18.05
CA LYS A 141 -3.87 11.04 -19.07
C LYS A 141 -2.55 11.69 -18.66
#